data_AF-X1IDX7-F1
#
_entry.id   AF-X1IDX7-F1
#
_cell.length_a   1.000
_cell.length_b   1.000
_cell.length_c   1.000
_cell.angle_alpha   90.00
_cell.angle_beta   90.00
_cell.angle_gamma   90.00
#
_symmetry.space_group_name_H-M   'P 1'
#
loop_
_entity.id
_entity.type
_entity.pdbx_description
1 polymer ?
#
loop_
_entity_poly.entity_id
_entity_poly.type
_entity_poly.pdbx_seq_one_letter_code
_entity_poly.pdbx_strand_id
1 'polypeptide(L)'
;MSEELLQKKLNTRGIIVGNYEYYNIGNTNLNDLKIHHIVPSKDYKHYGLRKPDALLVDRRNKKGVNVILAIEWKSSEKLAKEQDKIIAIQQCNDVAQEIGAKIGLVTDGQKFIWFNPNHGIKFNEYKDKTTQKNRSYAFIKDEKGDNLNKPFIIDQKKNQTNINDLSPQTKKSIELINKILKFIGRQNSKLIKSPTVNPAGLATQIWQDIWSCSGATPEKAL
;
A
#
# COMPACT_ATOMS: atom_id res chain seq x y z
N MET A 1 -16.83 -11.76 17.25
CA MET A 1 -17.00 -12.52 16.00
C MET A 1 -17.65 -11.59 15.01
N SER A 2 -16.94 -11.18 13.95
CA SER A 2 -17.47 -10.22 12.98
C SER A 2 -18.36 -10.90 11.96
N GLU A 3 -19.65 -10.55 11.95
CA GLU A 3 -20.61 -11.01 10.94
C GLU A 3 -20.22 -10.59 9.51
N GLU A 4 -19.60 -9.43 9.35
CA GLU A 4 -19.18 -8.92 8.04
C GLU A 4 -18.15 -9.84 7.37
N LEU A 5 -17.17 -10.34 8.13
CA LEU A 5 -16.15 -11.25 7.59
C LEU A 5 -16.77 -12.56 7.10
N LEU A 6 -17.80 -13.04 7.80
CA LEU A 6 -18.53 -14.25 7.42
C LEU A 6 -19.39 -14.00 6.17
N GLN A 7 -20.14 -12.89 6.13
CA GLN A 7 -20.98 -12.52 4.99
C GLN A 7 -20.16 -12.32 3.72
N LYS A 8 -19.01 -11.63 3.83
CA LYS A 8 -18.09 -11.39 2.71
C LYS A 8 -17.17 -12.59 2.40
N LYS A 9 -17.25 -13.68 3.18
CA LYS A 9 -16.37 -14.87 3.08
C LYS A 9 -14.88 -14.52 3.15
N LEU A 10 -14.52 -13.47 3.90
CA LEU A 10 -13.16 -12.98 4.12
C LEU A 10 -12.55 -13.50 5.43
N ASN A 11 -13.21 -14.45 6.09
CA ASN A 11 -12.81 -15.01 7.38
C ASN A 11 -11.58 -15.93 7.31
N THR A 12 -11.23 -16.44 6.12
CA THR A 12 -10.08 -17.32 5.91
C THR A 12 -8.98 -16.65 5.07
N ARG A 13 -9.36 -16.01 3.96
CA ARG A 13 -8.48 -15.26 3.06
C ARG A 13 -9.17 -14.02 2.50
N GLY A 14 -8.37 -13.01 2.22
CA GLY A 14 -8.77 -11.84 1.46
C GLY A 14 -8.77 -12.13 -0.03
N ILE A 15 -9.07 -11.08 -0.81
CA ILE A 15 -9.02 -11.13 -2.26
C ILE A 15 -7.55 -11.13 -2.69
N ILE A 16 -7.09 -12.21 -3.32
CA ILE A 16 -5.68 -12.37 -3.71
C ILE A 16 -5.40 -11.48 -4.93
N VAL A 17 -4.45 -10.56 -4.77
CA VAL A 17 -3.99 -9.63 -5.81
C VAL A 17 -2.46 -9.67 -5.90
N GLY A 18 -1.96 -10.63 -6.68
CA GLY A 18 -0.54 -10.92 -6.76
C GLY A 18 -0.04 -11.58 -5.47
N ASN A 19 0.91 -10.91 -4.80
CA ASN A 19 1.50 -11.35 -3.54
C ASN A 19 0.72 -10.92 -2.29
N TYR A 20 -0.33 -10.10 -2.47
CA TYR A 20 -1.06 -9.49 -1.37
C TYR A 20 -2.49 -10.01 -1.29
N GLU A 21 -3.09 -9.87 -0.11
CA GLU A 21 -4.51 -10.10 0.12
C GLU A 21 -5.19 -8.76 0.44
N TYR A 22 -6.25 -8.43 -0.29
CA TYR A 22 -7.06 -7.25 -0.09
C TYR A 22 -8.32 -7.58 0.71
N TYR A 23 -8.60 -6.77 1.73
CA TYR A 23 -9.75 -6.89 2.61
C TYR A 23 -10.56 -5.60 2.54
N ASN A 24 -11.76 -5.66 1.96
CA ASN A 24 -12.73 -4.56 1.95
C ASN A 24 -13.67 -4.73 3.16
N ILE A 25 -13.39 -4.05 4.26
CA ILE A 25 -13.98 -4.27 5.58
C ILE A 25 -14.50 -2.95 6.15
N GLY A 26 -15.79 -2.74 6.38
CA GLY A 26 -16.29 -1.45 6.92
C GLY A 26 -16.67 -1.50 8.39
N ASN A 27 -17.03 -2.69 8.88
CA ASN A 27 -17.68 -2.86 10.19
C ASN A 27 -16.92 -3.77 11.15
N THR A 28 -15.80 -4.32 10.70
CA THR A 28 -14.95 -5.24 11.47
C THR A 28 -13.90 -4.46 12.28
N ASN A 29 -13.81 -4.74 13.58
CA ASN A 29 -12.86 -4.06 14.47
C ASN A 29 -11.50 -4.78 14.53
N LEU A 30 -10.45 -4.10 15.03
CA LEU A 30 -9.10 -4.67 15.16
C LEU A 30 -9.05 -5.94 16.03
N ASN A 31 -9.88 -6.03 17.06
CA ASN A 31 -9.95 -7.22 17.90
C ASN A 31 -10.51 -8.45 17.18
N ASP A 32 -11.42 -8.29 16.22
CA ASP A 32 -11.89 -9.38 15.37
C ASP A 32 -10.84 -9.68 14.28
N LEU A 33 -10.22 -8.65 13.67
CA LEU A 33 -9.18 -8.85 12.63
C LEU A 33 -7.96 -9.62 13.15
N LYS A 34 -7.58 -9.43 14.42
CA LYS A 34 -6.44 -10.14 15.03
C LYS A 34 -6.73 -11.64 15.17
N ILE A 35 -7.98 -12.03 15.47
CA ILE A 35 -8.40 -13.43 15.61
C ILE A 35 -8.24 -14.16 14.28
N HIS A 36 -8.51 -13.48 13.16
CA HIS A 36 -8.36 -14.03 11.82
C HIS A 36 -6.94 -13.91 11.24
N HIS A 37 -5.96 -13.42 12.02
CA HIS A 37 -4.60 -13.16 11.56
C HIS A 37 -4.56 -12.31 10.27
N ILE A 38 -5.38 -11.25 10.24
CA ILE A 38 -5.39 -10.23 9.17
C ILE A 38 -4.50 -9.04 9.57
N VAL A 39 -4.37 -8.80 10.88
CA VAL A 39 -3.47 -7.81 11.50
C VAL A 39 -2.57 -8.50 12.54
N PRO A 40 -1.47 -7.87 12.98
CA PRO A 40 -0.58 -8.46 13.99
C PRO A 40 -1.32 -8.90 15.26
N SER A 41 -0.98 -10.08 15.78
CA SER A 41 -1.55 -10.58 17.02
C SER A 41 -0.91 -9.87 18.22
N LYS A 42 -1.47 -8.73 18.61
CA LYS A 42 -1.08 -7.97 19.81
C LYS A 42 -2.30 -7.42 20.53
N ASP A 43 -2.10 -6.96 21.76
CA ASP A 43 -3.12 -6.21 22.48
C ASP A 43 -3.23 -4.79 21.93
N TYR A 44 -4.40 -4.48 21.34
CA TYR A 44 -4.71 -3.17 20.76
C TYR A 44 -5.29 -2.18 21.76
N LYS A 45 -5.57 -2.60 23.01
CA LYS A 45 -6.08 -1.72 24.08
C LYS A 45 -7.26 -0.85 23.59
N HIS A 46 -7.16 0.47 23.76
CA HIS A 46 -8.17 1.45 23.35
C HIS A 46 -8.45 1.47 21.83
N TYR A 47 -7.55 0.93 20.99
CA TYR A 47 -7.76 0.85 19.54
C TYR A 47 -8.47 -0.43 19.11
N GLY A 48 -8.71 -1.38 20.02
CA GLY A 48 -9.31 -2.67 19.67
C GLY A 48 -10.67 -2.58 18.97
N LEU A 49 -11.44 -1.52 19.26
CA LEU A 49 -12.75 -1.25 18.65
C LEU A 49 -12.70 -0.40 17.37
N ARG A 50 -11.51 0.08 16.95
CA ARG A 50 -11.35 0.83 15.71
C ARG A 50 -11.62 -0.07 14.50
N LYS A 51 -12.26 0.49 13.48
CA LYS A 51 -12.72 -0.20 12.27
C LYS A 51 -12.11 0.50 11.06
N PRO A 52 -11.00 -0.01 10.49
CA PRO A 52 -10.51 0.46 9.20
C PRO A 52 -11.47 0.03 8.09
N ASP A 53 -11.58 0.81 7.01
CA ASP A 53 -12.50 0.53 5.87
C ASP A 53 -11.93 -0.48 4.86
N ALA A 54 -10.62 -0.52 4.70
CA ALA A 54 -9.97 -1.58 3.93
C ALA A 54 -8.49 -1.74 4.30
N LEU A 55 -7.97 -2.94 4.06
CA LEU A 55 -6.57 -3.30 4.31
C LEU A 55 -5.98 -4.05 3.12
N LEU A 56 -4.71 -3.80 2.81
CA LEU A 56 -3.89 -4.66 1.96
C LEU A 56 -2.80 -5.28 2.83
N VAL A 57 -2.73 -6.61 2.87
CA VAL A 57 -1.80 -7.34 3.74
C VAL A 57 -0.95 -8.31 2.94
N ASP A 58 0.28 -8.52 3.40
CA ASP A 58 1.16 -9.59 2.95
C ASP A 58 1.21 -10.66 4.04
N ARG A 59 0.64 -11.82 3.73
CA ARG A 59 0.54 -12.99 4.63
C ARG A 59 1.41 -14.16 4.16
N ARG A 60 2.37 -13.92 3.25
CA ARG A 60 3.29 -14.97 2.78
C ARG A 60 4.15 -15.51 3.93
N ASN A 61 4.52 -14.64 4.88
CA ASN A 61 5.17 -15.06 6.10
C ASN A 61 4.14 -15.58 7.12
N LYS A 62 4.10 -16.90 7.30
CA LYS A 62 3.19 -17.55 8.26
C LYS A 62 3.44 -17.17 9.72
N LYS A 63 4.62 -16.64 10.06
CA LYS A 63 4.99 -16.23 11.43
C LYS A 63 4.55 -14.81 11.78
N GLY A 64 4.18 -13.98 10.80
CA GLY A 64 3.82 -12.59 11.05
C GLY A 64 3.20 -11.92 9.84
N VAL A 65 2.07 -11.25 10.07
CA VAL A 65 1.33 -10.53 9.04
C VAL A 65 1.94 -9.14 8.85
N ASN A 66 2.24 -8.79 7.61
CA ASN A 66 2.69 -7.44 7.26
C ASN A 66 1.51 -6.66 6.68
N VAL A 67 1.07 -5.63 7.40
CA VAL A 67 0.07 -4.70 6.85
C VAL A 67 0.79 -3.74 5.90
N ILE A 68 0.40 -3.73 4.64
CA ILE A 68 1.02 -2.89 3.61
C ILE A 68 0.30 -1.56 3.52
N LEU A 69 -1.03 -1.60 3.39
CA LEU A 69 -1.87 -0.42 3.20
C LEU A 69 -3.04 -0.44 4.19
N ALA A 70 -3.24 0.68 4.88
CA ALA A 70 -4.48 0.97 5.59
C ALA A 70 -5.28 2.02 4.81
N ILE A 71 -6.58 1.77 4.60
CA ILE A 71 -7.45 2.62 3.81
C ILE A 71 -8.61 3.10 4.67
N GLU A 72 -8.88 4.40 4.59
CA GLU A 72 -10.06 5.06 5.16
C GLU A 72 -10.87 5.71 4.03
N TRP A 73 -12.16 5.42 3.99
CA TRP A 73 -13.13 6.02 3.09
C TRP A 73 -13.85 7.18 3.76
N LYS A 74 -14.00 8.29 3.03
CA LYS A 74 -14.79 9.45 3.47
C LYS A 74 -15.70 9.92 2.33
N SER A 75 -16.80 10.57 2.70
CA SER A 75 -17.62 11.28 1.71
C SER A 75 -16.85 12.46 1.12
N SER A 76 -17.13 12.81 -0.14
CA SER A 76 -16.45 13.92 -0.83
C SER A 76 -16.58 15.26 -0.10
N GLU A 77 -17.70 15.48 0.60
CA GLU A 77 -17.91 16.65 1.46
C GLU A 77 -16.86 16.76 2.57
N LYS A 78 -16.53 15.63 3.21
CA LYS A 78 -15.51 15.53 4.27
C LYS A 78 -14.07 15.59 3.74
N LEU A 79 -13.87 15.59 2.42
CA LEU A 79 -12.57 15.84 1.78
C LEU A 79 -12.57 17.16 0.98
N ALA A 80 -13.54 18.04 1.21
CA ALA A 80 -13.55 19.38 0.63
C ALA A 80 -12.63 20.32 1.42
N LYS A 81 -12.81 20.40 2.75
CA LYS A 81 -12.08 21.30 3.63
C LYS A 81 -10.75 20.71 4.10
N GLU A 82 -9.71 21.52 4.18
CA GLU A 82 -8.38 21.08 4.64
C GLU A 82 -8.39 20.52 6.07
N GLN A 83 -9.19 21.10 6.96
CA GLN A 83 -9.32 20.61 8.35
C GLN A 83 -9.91 19.20 8.40
N ASP A 84 -10.94 18.92 7.60
CA ASP A 84 -11.58 17.60 7.57
C ASP A 84 -10.65 16.54 6.96
N LYS A 85 -9.84 16.92 5.96
CA LYS A 85 -8.77 16.07 5.42
C LYS A 85 -7.76 15.69 6.50
N ILE A 86 -7.28 16.67 7.27
CA ILE A 86 -6.32 16.43 8.36
C ILE A 86 -6.92 15.48 9.40
N ILE A 87 -8.18 15.68 9.79
CA ILE A 87 -8.87 14.80 10.75
C ILE A 87 -8.97 13.37 10.20
N ALA A 88 -9.32 13.21 8.92
CA ALA A 88 -9.41 11.90 8.29
C ALA A 88 -8.04 11.20 8.20
N ILE A 89 -6.99 11.94 7.86
CA ILE A 89 -5.61 11.42 7.83
C ILE A 89 -5.18 11.00 9.23
N GLN A 90 -5.42 11.82 10.25
CA GLN A 90 -5.08 11.48 11.64
C GLN A 90 -5.79 10.21 12.10
N GLN A 91 -7.10 10.09 11.84
CA GLN A 91 -7.87 8.87 12.15
C GLN A 91 -7.27 7.63 11.48
N CYS A 92 -6.97 7.73 10.19
CA CYS A 92 -6.35 6.64 9.44
C CYS A 92 -4.94 6.34 9.97
N ASN A 93 -4.15 7.37 10.30
CA ASN A 93 -2.78 7.26 10.78
C ASN A 93 -2.69 6.63 12.18
N ASP A 94 -3.65 6.93 13.07
CA ASP A 94 -3.75 6.31 14.38
C ASP A 94 -3.84 4.79 14.23
N VAL A 95 -4.76 4.32 13.38
CA VAL A 95 -4.95 2.90 13.09
C VAL A 95 -3.74 2.32 12.36
N ALA A 96 -3.23 3.02 11.34
CA ALA A 96 -2.11 2.58 10.52
C ALA A 96 -0.85 2.32 11.36
N GLN A 97 -0.49 3.25 12.26
CA GLN A 97 0.65 3.06 13.16
C GLN A 97 0.40 1.94 14.17
N GLU A 98 -0.83 1.78 14.67
CA GLU A 98 -1.15 0.69 15.60
C GLU A 98 -1.07 -0.68 14.95
N ILE A 99 -1.53 -0.84 13.71
CA ILE A 99 -1.42 -2.13 13.01
C ILE A 99 -0.06 -2.33 12.32
N GLY A 100 0.83 -1.34 12.37
CA GLY A 100 2.16 -1.41 11.75
C GLY A 100 2.13 -1.31 10.23
N ALA A 101 1.14 -0.63 9.66
CA ALA A 101 1.00 -0.43 8.22
C ALA A 101 2.19 0.34 7.64
N LYS A 102 2.59 -0.02 6.41
CA LYS A 102 3.66 0.70 5.69
C LYS A 102 3.18 2.00 5.07
N ILE A 103 1.94 2.01 4.59
CA ILE A 103 1.31 3.10 3.85
C ILE A 103 -0.10 3.33 4.42
N GLY A 104 -0.53 4.59 4.46
CA GLY A 104 -1.91 4.98 4.68
C GLY A 104 -2.49 5.68 3.46
N LEU A 105 -3.80 5.49 3.24
CA LEU A 105 -4.56 6.09 2.16
C LEU A 105 -5.92 6.57 2.67
N VAL A 106 -6.23 7.84 2.43
CA VAL A 106 -7.59 8.39 2.60
C VAL A 106 -8.18 8.67 1.23
N THR A 107 -9.41 8.23 0.99
CA THR A 107 -10.08 8.44 -0.31
C THR A 107 -11.59 8.62 -0.20
N ASP A 108 -12.16 9.35 -1.16
CA ASP A 108 -13.60 9.40 -1.46
C ASP A 108 -13.95 8.72 -2.80
N GLY A 109 -12.98 8.01 -3.40
CA GLY A 109 -13.10 7.40 -4.72
C GLY A 109 -12.68 8.33 -5.88
N GLN A 110 -12.51 9.63 -5.63
CA GLN A 110 -12.02 10.60 -6.63
C GLN A 110 -10.66 11.18 -6.25
N LYS A 111 -10.48 11.55 -4.99
CA LYS A 111 -9.25 12.05 -4.39
C LYS A 111 -8.57 10.92 -3.63
N PHE A 112 -7.25 10.81 -3.78
CA PHE A 112 -6.43 9.79 -3.14
C PHE A 112 -5.29 10.48 -2.40
N ILE A 113 -5.35 10.47 -1.07
CA ILE A 113 -4.33 11.10 -0.22
C ILE A 113 -3.45 10.01 0.36
N TRP A 114 -2.23 9.91 -0.17
CA TRP A 114 -1.24 8.93 0.23
C TRP A 114 -0.29 9.50 1.29
N PHE A 115 -0.08 8.75 2.37
CA PHE A 115 0.84 9.15 3.42
C PHE A 115 1.61 7.96 3.99
N ASN A 116 2.78 8.26 4.56
CA ASN A 116 3.66 7.32 5.23
C ASN A 116 3.52 7.50 6.75
N PRO A 117 2.90 6.54 7.45
CA PRO A 117 2.75 6.58 8.91
C PRO A 117 4.07 6.39 9.67
N ASN A 118 5.12 5.91 9.00
CA ASN A 118 6.40 5.55 9.61
C ASN A 118 7.48 6.64 9.48
N HIS A 119 7.18 7.74 8.79
CA HIS A 119 8.07 8.89 8.64
C HIS A 119 7.47 10.07 9.39
N GLY A 120 8.03 10.35 10.57
CA GLY A 120 7.62 11.47 11.39
C GLY A 120 8.24 12.78 10.92
N ILE A 121 7.39 13.80 10.72
CA ILE A 121 7.78 15.17 10.38
C ILE A 121 7.14 16.10 11.40
N LYS A 122 7.93 17.03 11.97
CA LYS A 122 7.47 18.01 12.98
C LYS A 122 6.22 18.77 12.57
N PHE A 123 6.13 19.14 11.29
CA PHE A 123 4.98 19.87 10.74
C PHE A 123 3.64 19.13 10.88
N ASN A 124 3.66 17.79 10.81
CA ASN A 124 2.47 16.95 10.89
C ASN A 124 2.37 16.22 12.25
N GLU A 125 3.07 16.70 13.28
CA GLU A 125 2.93 16.16 14.63
C GLU A 125 1.57 16.53 15.23
N TYR A 126 0.95 15.56 15.89
CA TYR A 126 -0.32 15.74 16.58
C TYR A 126 -0.43 14.80 17.77
N LYS A 127 -1.33 15.13 18.70
CA LYS A 127 -1.72 14.23 19.79
C LYS A 127 -2.95 13.45 19.38
N ASP A 128 -2.85 12.13 19.42
CA ASP A 128 -3.98 11.24 19.19
C ASP A 128 -5.08 11.50 20.23
N LYS A 129 -6.33 11.65 19.75
CA LYS A 129 -7.49 11.93 20.61
C LYS A 129 -7.81 10.80 21.60
N THR A 130 -7.41 9.56 21.27
CA THR A 130 -7.71 8.34 22.01
C THR A 130 -6.78 8.14 23.20
N THR A 131 -5.48 8.36 23.02
CA THR A 131 -4.45 8.04 24.03
C THR A 131 -3.54 9.21 24.38
N GLN A 132 -3.73 10.37 23.74
CA GLN A 132 -2.85 11.55 23.86
C GLN A 132 -1.39 11.29 23.47
N LYS A 133 -1.12 10.17 22.77
CA LYS A 133 0.18 9.82 22.24
C LYS A 133 0.57 10.77 21.11
N ASN A 134 1.82 11.23 21.10
CA ASN A 134 2.36 12.00 19.99
C ASN A 134 2.52 11.08 18.77
N ARG A 135 1.94 11.50 17.65
CA ARG A 135 2.00 10.83 16.35
C ARG A 135 2.40 11.82 15.28
N SER A 136 2.85 11.31 14.15
CA SER A 136 3.21 12.09 12.98
C SER A 136 3.11 11.23 11.73
N TYR A 137 3.06 11.88 10.58
CA TYR A 137 3.05 11.25 9.27
C TYR A 137 3.70 12.16 8.24
N ALA A 138 4.10 11.59 7.11
CA ALA A 138 4.61 12.34 5.96
C ALA A 138 3.75 12.06 4.73
N PHE A 139 3.39 13.10 3.97
CA PHE A 139 2.76 12.88 2.67
C PHE A 139 3.73 12.15 1.73
N ILE A 140 3.20 11.19 0.97
CA ILE A 140 3.97 10.52 -0.07
C ILE A 140 3.99 11.44 -1.28
N LYS A 141 5.20 11.83 -1.68
CA LYS A 141 5.42 12.75 -2.80
C LYS A 141 5.85 11.99 -4.05
N ASP A 142 5.40 12.45 -5.20
CA ASP A 142 5.83 11.93 -6.49
C ASP A 142 7.26 12.38 -6.85
N GLU A 143 7.71 12.01 -8.05
CA GLU A 143 9.05 12.34 -8.54
C GLU A 143 9.28 13.85 -8.69
N LYS A 144 8.22 14.62 -8.97
CA LYS A 144 8.26 16.08 -9.10
C LYS A 144 8.27 16.76 -7.73
N GLY A 145 7.80 16.07 -6.69
CA GLY A 145 7.70 16.59 -5.33
C GLY A 145 6.27 16.98 -4.94
N ASP A 146 5.30 16.74 -5.81
CA ASP A 146 3.88 16.97 -5.57
C ASP A 146 3.29 15.83 -4.74
N ASN A 147 2.20 16.09 -4.01
CA ASN A 147 1.51 15.03 -3.27
C ASN A 147 0.96 13.98 -4.23
N LEU A 148 1.25 12.71 -3.96
CA LEU A 148 0.78 11.61 -4.77
C LEU A 148 -0.76 11.55 -4.72
N ASN A 149 -1.40 11.55 -5.90
CA ASN A 149 -2.86 11.45 -6.06
C ASN A 149 -3.23 10.40 -7.12
N LYS A 150 -2.56 9.26 -7.11
CA LYS A 150 -2.85 8.17 -8.06
C LYS A 150 -3.98 7.29 -7.51
N PRO A 151 -4.90 6.81 -8.36
CA PRO A 151 -6.01 5.97 -7.93
C PRO A 151 -5.54 4.60 -7.45
N PHE A 152 -6.23 4.08 -6.42
CA PHE A 152 -6.10 2.72 -5.94
C PHE A 152 -7.39 1.96 -6.21
N ILE A 153 -7.35 1.01 -7.16
CA ILE A 153 -8.53 0.27 -7.61
C ILE A 153 -8.21 -1.22 -7.60
N ILE A 154 -8.99 -1.99 -6.85
CA ILE A 154 -8.89 -3.45 -6.78
C ILE A 154 -10.17 -4.07 -7.33
N ASP A 155 -10.03 -4.98 -8.30
CA ASP A 155 -11.12 -5.83 -8.74
C ASP A 155 -11.42 -6.86 -7.65
N GLN A 156 -12.64 -6.82 -7.13
CA GLN A 156 -13.09 -7.65 -6.02
C GLN A 156 -13.71 -8.97 -6.46
N LYS A 157 -13.80 -9.23 -7.77
CA LYS A 157 -14.54 -10.39 -8.30
C LYS A 157 -13.68 -11.65 -8.45
N LYS A 158 -12.36 -11.50 -8.60
CA LYS A 158 -11.46 -12.61 -8.94
C LYS A 158 -10.22 -12.61 -8.06
N ASN A 159 -9.88 -13.80 -7.54
CA ASN A 159 -8.61 -14.06 -6.89
C ASN A 159 -7.57 -14.39 -7.95
N GLN A 160 -6.45 -13.67 -7.97
CA GLN A 160 -5.38 -13.87 -8.94
C GLN A 160 -4.01 -13.70 -8.29
N THR A 161 -3.23 -14.78 -8.32
CA THR A 161 -1.89 -14.85 -7.74
C THR A 161 -0.82 -14.29 -8.68
N ASN A 162 -1.05 -14.39 -9.99
CA ASN A 162 -0.13 -13.86 -10.99
C ASN A 162 -0.50 -12.41 -11.33
N ILE A 163 0.49 -11.52 -11.23
CA ILE A 163 0.30 -10.08 -11.46
C ILE A 163 -0.11 -9.77 -12.91
N ASN A 164 0.24 -10.63 -13.87
CA ASN A 164 -0.09 -10.44 -15.27
C ASN A 164 -1.55 -10.76 -15.62
N ASP A 165 -2.21 -11.57 -14.80
CA ASP A 165 -3.60 -11.94 -15.01
C ASP A 165 -4.56 -10.92 -14.38
N LEU A 166 -4.03 -10.02 -13.54
CA LEU A 166 -4.78 -8.94 -12.89
C LEU A 166 -5.42 -7.99 -13.92
N SER A 167 -6.59 -7.47 -13.55
CA SER A 167 -7.21 -6.38 -14.31
C SER A 167 -6.21 -5.23 -14.51
N PRO A 168 -6.22 -4.53 -15.65
CA PRO A 168 -5.26 -3.46 -15.93
C PRO A 168 -5.19 -2.37 -14.84
N GLN A 169 -6.33 -2.10 -14.18
CA GLN A 169 -6.41 -1.13 -13.09
C GLN A 169 -5.79 -1.68 -11.81
N THR A 170 -6.12 -2.92 -11.44
CA THR A 170 -5.54 -3.58 -10.26
C THR A 170 -4.04 -3.77 -10.39
N LYS A 171 -3.57 -4.20 -11.57
CA LYS A 171 -2.14 -4.30 -11.87
C LYS A 171 -1.40 -2.98 -11.61
N LYS A 172 -1.91 -1.86 -12.16
CA LYS A 172 -1.33 -0.52 -11.94
C LYS A 172 -1.29 -0.13 -10.46
N SER A 173 -2.34 -0.43 -9.70
CA SER A 173 -2.37 -0.13 -8.26
C SER A 173 -1.36 -0.97 -7.47
N ILE A 174 -1.20 -2.26 -7.79
CA ILE A 174 -0.19 -3.12 -7.12
C ILE A 174 1.24 -2.72 -7.52
N GLU A 175 1.49 -2.39 -8.78
CA GLU A 175 2.78 -1.86 -9.23
C GLU A 175 3.12 -0.54 -8.54
N LEU A 176 2.13 0.35 -8.37
CA LEU A 176 2.30 1.59 -7.61
C LEU A 176 2.68 1.31 -6.16
N ILE A 177 1.99 0.38 -5.49
CA ILE A 177 2.33 -0.02 -4.11
C ILE A 177 3.77 -0.53 -4.02
N ASN A 178 4.17 -1.42 -4.94
CA ASN A 178 5.54 -1.94 -4.97
C ASN A 178 6.57 -0.83 -5.19
N LYS A 179 6.26 0.14 -6.07
CA LYS A 179 7.10 1.32 -6.28
C LYS A 179 7.21 2.15 -5.00
N ILE A 180 6.10 2.44 -4.34
CA ILE A 180 6.08 3.19 -3.08
C ILE A 180 6.95 2.48 -2.04
N LEU A 181 6.71 1.19 -1.79
CA LEU A 181 7.43 0.39 -0.79
C LEU A 181 8.94 0.35 -1.01
N LYS A 182 9.40 0.44 -2.27
CA LYS A 182 10.83 0.48 -2.59
C LYS A 182 11.51 1.77 -2.14
N PHE A 183 10.79 2.89 -2.13
CA PHE A 183 11.38 4.22 -1.88
C PHE A 183 11.02 4.79 -0.51
N ILE A 184 9.86 4.45 0.05
CA ILE A 184 9.47 4.97 1.36
C ILE A 184 10.23 4.27 2.50
N GLY A 185 10.52 5.02 3.55
CA GLY A 185 11.19 4.53 4.74
C GLY A 185 10.89 5.44 5.93
N ARG A 186 11.71 5.37 6.98
CA ARG A 186 11.53 6.21 8.18
C ARG A 186 11.95 7.67 7.97
N GLN A 187 12.78 7.93 6.97
CA GLN A 187 13.35 9.27 6.67
C GLN A 187 13.05 9.72 5.23
N ASN A 188 12.40 8.88 4.42
CA ASN A 188 12.05 9.22 3.05
C ASN A 188 10.59 8.90 2.76
N SER A 189 9.89 9.85 2.15
CA SER A 189 8.53 9.66 1.64
C SER A 189 8.39 10.19 0.21
N LYS A 190 9.51 10.42 -0.50
CA LYS A 190 9.51 10.86 -1.89
C LYS A 190 9.84 9.70 -2.81
N LEU A 191 9.05 9.54 -3.87
CA LEU A 191 9.34 8.62 -4.96
C LEU A 191 10.52 9.15 -5.77
N ILE A 192 11.50 8.30 -6.04
CA ILE A 192 12.65 8.63 -6.87
C ILE A 192 12.44 7.99 -8.23
N LYS A 193 12.78 8.70 -9.30
CA LYS A 193 12.79 8.13 -10.65
C LYS A 193 13.79 6.97 -10.66
N SER A 194 13.36 5.78 -11.04
CA SER A 194 14.29 4.67 -11.27
C SER A 194 15.36 5.16 -12.25
N PRO A 195 16.66 4.97 -11.96
CA PRO A 195 17.69 5.31 -12.93
C PRO A 195 17.36 4.57 -14.23
N THR A 196 17.34 5.29 -15.35
CA THR A 196 17.23 4.67 -16.66
C THR A 196 18.45 3.77 -16.81
N VAL A 197 18.28 2.47 -16.67
CA VAL A 197 19.35 1.53 -17.00
C VAL A 197 19.49 1.61 -18.51
N ASN A 198 20.60 2.14 -18.99
CA ASN A 198 20.89 2.15 -20.42
C ASN A 198 21.12 0.69 -20.85
N PRO A 199 20.23 0.09 -21.66
CA PRO A 199 20.37 -1.31 -22.06
C PRO A 199 21.54 -1.52 -23.04
N ALA A 200 22.15 -0.44 -23.56
CA ALA A 200 23.24 -0.52 -24.52
C ALA A 200 24.38 -1.42 -24.03
N GLY A 201 24.82 -1.29 -22.77
CA GLY A 201 25.90 -2.13 -22.23
C GLY A 201 25.56 -3.62 -22.17
N LEU A 202 24.29 -3.96 -21.87
CA LEU A 202 23.80 -5.33 -21.87
C LEU A 202 23.68 -5.89 -23.28
N ALA A 203 23.24 -5.08 -24.24
CA ALA A 203 23.17 -5.45 -25.65
C ALA A 203 24.57 -5.67 -26.25
N THR A 204 25.58 -4.86 -25.87
CA THR A 204 26.97 -5.05 -26.30
C THR A 204 27.56 -6.35 -25.77
N GLN A 205 27.28 -6.71 -24.51
CA GLN A 205 27.76 -7.95 -23.90
C GLN A 205 27.17 -9.19 -24.59
N ILE A 206 25.85 -9.21 -24.81
CA ILE A 206 25.16 -10.31 -25.50
C ILE A 206 25.70 -10.51 -26.92
N TRP A 207 26.00 -9.42 -27.64
CA TRP A 207 26.57 -9.49 -28.98
C TRP A 207 28.00 -10.02 -28.99
N GLN A 208 28.84 -9.64 -28.02
CA GLN A 208 30.20 -10.19 -27.90
C GLN A 208 30.17 -11.70 -27.61
N ASP A 209 29.25 -12.14 -26.75
CA ASP A 209 29.09 -13.55 -26.41
C ASP A 209 28.58 -14.38 -27.61
N ILE A 210 27.62 -13.86 -28.39
CA ILE A 210 27.14 -14.52 -29.62
C ILE A 210 28.25 -14.59 -30.67
N TRP A 211 29.03 -13.51 -30.86
CA TRP A 211 30.13 -13.49 -31.81
C TRP A 211 31.21 -14.52 -31.43
N SER A 212 31.59 -14.58 -30.15
CA SER A 212 32.55 -15.55 -29.63
C SER A 212 32.07 -16.99 -29.76
N CYS A 213 30.75 -17.25 -29.71
CA CYS A 213 30.20 -18.61 -29.79
C CYS A 213 29.86 -19.06 -31.22
N SER A 214 29.52 -18.14 -32.14
CA SER A 214 28.96 -18.48 -33.45
C SER A 214 29.84 -18.11 -34.65
N GLY A 215 30.88 -17.29 -34.46
CA GLY A 215 31.75 -16.83 -35.55
C GLY A 215 31.02 -16.04 -36.65
N ALA A 216 29.77 -15.65 -36.44
CA ALA A 216 28.97 -14.92 -37.43
C ALA A 216 29.40 -13.44 -37.46
N THR A 217 29.93 -13.00 -38.60
CA THR A 217 30.30 -11.59 -38.80
C THR A 217 29.09 -10.74 -39.19
N PRO A 218 28.99 -9.48 -38.73
CA PRO A 218 27.84 -8.59 -38.99
C PRO A 218 27.57 -8.31 -40.47
N GLU A 219 28.57 -8.51 -41.32
CA GLU A 219 28.55 -8.22 -42.75
C GLU A 219 27.62 -9.14 -43.55
N LYS A 220 27.15 -10.26 -42.96
CA LYS A 220 26.27 -11.23 -43.63
C LYS A 220 24.76 -11.02 -43.40
N ALA A 221 24.37 -9.92 -42.75
CA ALA A 221 22.97 -9.65 -42.41
C ALA A 221 22.45 -8.32 -43.01
N LEU A 222 22.88 -7.98 -44.23
CA LEU A 222 22.25 -6.97 -45.09
C LEU A 222 21.46 -7.64 -46.20
#